data_AF-X1E607-F1
#
_entry.id   AF-X1E607-F1
#
_cell.length_a   1.000
_cell.length_b   1.000
_cell.length_c   1.000
_cell.angle_alpha   90.00
_cell.angle_beta   90.00
_cell.angle_gamma   90.00
#
_symmetry.space_group_name_H-M   'P 1'
#
loop_
_entity.id
_entity.type
_entity.pdbx_description
1 polymer ?
#
loop_
_entity_poly.entity_id
_entity_poly.type
_entity_poly.pdbx_seq_one_letter_code
_entity_poly.pdbx_strand_id
1 'polypeptide(L)' 'MKPKLTSIIPCKNEELNIRPCIESLLDISDEIIVADSGSMDKTMEIARE' A
#
# COMPACT_ATOMS: atom_id res chain seq x y z
N MET A 1 14.30 -22.57 1.34
CA MET A 1 13.42 -21.47 1.77
C MET A 1 13.26 -20.50 0.62
N LYS A 2 12.05 -20.06 0.29
CA LYS A 2 11.87 -18.91 -0.60
C LYS A 2 12.29 -17.63 0.16
N PRO A 3 12.99 -16.69 -0.48
CA PRO A 3 13.23 -15.38 0.11
C PRO A 3 11.89 -14.68 0.33
N LYS A 4 11.78 -13.91 1.42
CA LYS A 4 10.60 -13.07 1.66
C LYS A 4 10.66 -11.81 0.80
N LEU A 5 9.51 -11.37 0.29
CA LEU A 5 9.35 -10.12 -0.45
C LEU A 5 8.54 -9.11 0.35
N THR A 6 9.17 -7.99 0.70
CA THR A 6 8.49 -6.82 1.27
C THR A 6 8.34 -5.75 0.19
N SER A 7 7.12 -5.26 -0.01
CA SER A 7 6.81 -4.14 -0.91
C SER A 7 6.54 -2.86 -0.10
N ILE A 8 7.11 -1.74 -0.52
CA ILE A 8 6.90 -0.43 0.13
C ILE A 8 6.18 0.48 -0.85
N ILE A 9 5.06 1.07 -0.41
CA ILE A 9 4.23 1.99 -1.17
C ILE A 9 4.36 3.39 -0.54
N PRO A 10 5.21 4.27 -1.06
CA PRO A 10 5.16 5.68 -0.70
C PRO A 10 3.91 6.32 -1.34
N CYS A 11 3.11 7.04 -0.57
CA CYS A 11 1.90 7.69 -1.08
C CYS A 11 1.68 9.09 -0.48
N LYS A 12 0.88 9.89 -1.21
CA LYS A 12 0.35 11.18 -0.75
C LYS A 12 -0.89 11.56 -1.56
N ASN A 13 -2.05 11.59 -0.92
CA ASN A 13 -3.34 11.88 -1.54
C ASN A 13 -3.64 10.99 -2.76
N GLU A 14 -3.62 9.68 -2.55
CA GLU A 14 -3.84 8.62 -3.54
C GLU A 14 -5.16 7.86 -3.32
N GLU A 15 -6.22 8.51 -2.81
CA GLU A 15 -7.48 7.82 -2.49
C GLU A 15 -8.11 7.04 -3.66
N LEU A 16 -7.83 7.46 -4.91
CA LEU A 16 -8.32 6.78 -6.11
C LEU A 16 -7.48 5.55 -6.50
N ASN A 17 -6.23 5.47 -6.06
CA ASN A 17 -5.25 4.50 -6.55
C ASN A 17 -4.74 3.54 -5.45
N ILE A 18 -4.82 3.91 -4.18
CA ILE A 18 -4.17 3.16 -3.10
C ILE A 18 -4.74 1.75 -2.94
N ARG A 19 -6.07 1.57 -3.11
CA ARG A 19 -6.72 0.25 -3.09
C ARG A 19 -6.23 -0.68 -4.21
N PRO A 20 -6.40 -0.34 -5.50
CA PRO A 20 -5.93 -1.21 -6.57
C PRO A 20 -4.41 -1.43 -6.55
N CYS A 21 -3.63 -0.47 -6.03
CA CYS A 21 -2.19 -0.64 -5.83
C CYS A 21 -1.87 -1.74 -4.80
N ILE A 22 -2.50 -1.69 -3.61
CA ILE A 22 -2.34 -2.72 -2.57
C ILE A 22 -2.81 -4.08 -3.10
N GLU A 23 -3.99 -4.13 -3.73
CA GLU A 23 -4.57 -5.37 -4.27
C GLU A 23 -3.64 -6.04 -5.28
N SER A 24 -2.95 -5.27 -6.13
CA SER A 24 -1.99 -5.80 -7.11
C SER A 24 -0.76 -6.48 -6.50
N LEU A 25 -0.46 -6.21 -5.22
CA LEU A 25 0.71 -6.71 -4.51
C LEU A 25 0.39 -7.92 -3.61
N LEU A 26 -0.89 -8.19 -3.34
CA LEU A 26 -1.33 -9.25 -2.41
C LEU A 26 -0.86 -10.65 -2.85
N ASP A 27 -0.80 -10.92 -4.15
CA ASP A 27 -0.43 -12.24 -4.68
C ASP A 27 1.09 -12.50 -4.71
N ILE A 28 1.90 -11.46 -4.53
CA ILE A 28 3.36 -11.53 -4.71
C ILE A 28 4.17 -11.16 -3.45
N SER A 29 3.63 -10.32 -2.57
CA SER A 29 4.35 -9.79 -1.41
C SER A 29 3.98 -10.54 -0.14
N ASP A 30 4.98 -10.90 0.67
CA ASP A 30 4.76 -11.44 2.02
C ASP A 30 4.40 -10.33 3.02
N GLU A 31 4.81 -9.08 2.73
CA GLU A 31 4.59 -7.90 3.57
C GLU A 31 4.42 -6.67 2.67
N ILE A 32 3.47 -5.79 3.04
CA ILE A 32 3.24 -4.51 2.37
C ILE A 32 3.31 -3.41 3.42
N ILE A 33 4.16 -2.41 3.18
CA ILE A 33 4.32 -1.23 4.03
C ILE A 33 3.82 -0.01 3.27
N VAL A 34 2.79 0.66 3.79
CA VAL A 34 2.31 1.94 3.27
C VAL A 34 3.02 3.07 4.01
N ALA A 35 3.82 3.84 3.28
CA ALA A 35 4.60 4.96 3.79
C ALA A 35 3.95 6.30 3.36
N ASP A 36 3.01 6.77 4.16
CA ASP A 36 2.28 8.01 3.88
C ASP A 36 3.11 9.27 4.15
N SER A 37 3.07 10.20 3.21
CA SER A 37 3.74 11.51 3.29
C SER A 37 2.81 12.63 3.76
N GLY A 38 1.85 12.31 4.63
CA GLY A 38 0.89 13.25 5.20
C GLY A 38 -0.30 13.50 4.29
N SER A 39 -1.01 12.44 3.90
CA SER A 39 -2.26 12.56 3.16
C SER A 39 -3.33 13.27 3.99
N MET A 40 -4.13 14.10 3.31
CA MET A 40 -5.27 14.84 3.88
C MET A 40 -6.62 14.35 3.33
N ASP A 41 -6.58 13.42 2.39
CA ASP A 41 -7.73 12.77 1.79
C ASP A 41 -7.98 11.39 2.46
N LYS A 42 -8.75 10.52 1.82
CA LYS A 42 -9.08 9.20 2.37
C LYS A 42 -8.02 8.13 2.15
N THR A 43 -6.83 8.47 1.66
CA THR A 43 -5.77 7.47 1.35
C THR A 43 -5.51 6.49 2.49
N MET A 44 -5.34 7.01 3.71
CA MET A 44 -5.01 6.17 4.87
C MET A 44 -6.23 5.48 5.50
N GLU A 45 -7.44 5.94 5.22
CA GLU A 45 -8.67 5.20 5.56
C GLU A 45 -8.76 3.96 4.66
N ILE A 46 -8.65 4.17 3.34
CA ILE A 46 -8.72 3.12 2.31
C ILE A 46 -7.60 2.08 2.48
N ALA A 47 -6.39 2.50 2.83
CA ALA A 47 -5.24 1.61 3.02
C ALA A 47 -5.31 0.72 4.29
N ARG A 48 -6.23 1.01 5.22
CA ARG A 48 -6.41 0.25 6.47
C ARG A 48 -7.54 -0.78 6.40
N GLU A 49 -8.35 -0.75 5.34
CA GLU A 49 -9.39 -1.74 5.04
C GLU A 49 -8.79 -3.03 4.49
#